data_AF-A0A662HYX8-F1
#
_entry.id   AF-A0A662HYX8-F1
#
_cell.length_a   1.000
_cell.length_b   1.000
_cell.length_c   1.000
_cell.angle_alpha   90.00
_cell.angle_beta   90.00
_cell.angle_gamma   90.00
#
_symmetry.space_group_name_H-M   'P 1'
#
loop_
_entity.id
_entity.type
_entity.pdbx_description
1 polymer ?
#
loop_
_entity_poly.entity_id
_entity_poly.type
_entity_poly.pdbx_seq_one_letter_code
_entity_poly.pdbx_strand_id
1 'polypeptide(L)'
;MIECPVCHFPVADEAIVCPICRTPLLAYGSIVAYIHGLSEPVNGAIACYGILAYSNNKIVFTESKVIGIGYNHFQAYYIALICFLKFFKKISSKITVKSDNRVFIDQLTGKTSVKSPNIINYYREVEELAKNIEIAYEWIPGEENPARKYSWRAYYSYCENNKTRVLETYGKYLITEKQLKLIKTLAKKLDEQIEVNEFTSRREASKIIKRLLKKINKIKLIRFV
;
A
#
# COMPACT_ATOMS: atom_id res chain seq x y z
N MET A 1 -12.52 32.59 -7.57
CA MET A 1 -12.94 31.41 -6.77
C MET A 1 -13.16 30.26 -7.73
N ILE A 2 -12.60 29.10 -7.42
CA ILE A 2 -12.79 27.85 -8.17
C ILE A 2 -13.86 27.02 -7.50
N GLU A 3 -14.74 26.43 -8.30
CA GLU A 3 -15.79 25.55 -7.80
C GLU A 3 -15.23 24.14 -7.64
N CYS A 4 -15.45 23.51 -6.48
CA CYS A 4 -15.02 22.15 -6.25
C CYS A 4 -15.72 21.19 -7.24
N PRO A 5 -14.98 20.40 -8.06
CA PRO A 5 -15.58 19.56 -9.09
C PRO A 5 -16.34 18.33 -8.53
N VAL A 6 -16.33 18.16 -7.20
CA VAL A 6 -16.97 17.02 -6.52
C VAL A 6 -18.16 17.44 -5.67
N CYS A 7 -18.03 18.52 -4.90
CA CYS A 7 -19.09 18.96 -3.99
C CYS A 7 -19.66 20.34 -4.33
N HIS A 8 -19.22 20.95 -5.42
CA HIS A 8 -19.66 22.26 -5.88
C HIS A 8 -19.41 23.41 -4.88
N PHE A 9 -18.67 23.14 -3.80
CA PHE A 9 -18.32 24.16 -2.82
C PHE A 9 -17.39 25.18 -3.47
N PRO A 10 -17.71 26.49 -3.39
CA PRO A 10 -16.83 27.55 -3.87
C PRO A 10 -15.58 27.60 -2.99
N VAL A 11 -14.41 27.61 -3.61
CA VAL A 11 -13.14 27.61 -2.89
C VAL A 11 -12.25 28.75 -3.41
N ALA A 12 -11.42 29.29 -2.52
CA ALA A 12 -10.39 30.25 -2.90
C ALA A 12 -9.52 29.69 -4.03
N ASP A 13 -9.12 30.54 -4.98
CA ASP A 13 -8.37 30.12 -6.18
C ASP A 13 -7.02 29.48 -5.85
N GLU A 14 -6.44 29.82 -4.69
CA GLU A 14 -5.20 29.25 -4.16
C GLU A 14 -5.39 27.96 -3.34
N ALA A 15 -6.63 27.54 -3.08
CA ALA A 15 -6.90 26.33 -2.32
C ALA A 15 -6.50 25.10 -3.12
N ILE A 16 -5.55 24.33 -2.61
CA ILE A 16 -5.11 23.06 -3.22
C ILE A 16 -6.13 21.95 -2.95
N VAL A 17 -6.86 22.05 -1.83
CA VAL A 17 -7.76 21.03 -1.29
C VAL A 17 -9.10 21.65 -0.89
N CYS A 18 -10.21 21.04 -1.30
CA CYS A 18 -11.55 21.43 -0.88
C CYS A 18 -11.68 21.30 0.65
N PRO A 19 -12.10 22.34 1.37
CA PRO A 19 -12.26 22.24 2.82
C PRO A 19 -13.41 21.31 3.23
N ILE A 20 -14.38 21.07 2.35
CA ILE A 20 -15.56 20.24 2.63
C ILE A 20 -15.28 18.77 2.37
N CYS A 21 -15.04 18.40 1.11
CA CYS A 21 -14.91 17.01 0.72
C CYS A 21 -13.45 16.56 0.55
N ARG A 22 -12.49 17.45 0.83
CA ARG A 22 -11.04 17.21 0.66
C ARG A 22 -10.63 16.91 -0.78
N THR A 23 -11.52 17.04 -1.76
CA THR A 23 -11.19 16.95 -3.18
C THR A 23 -10.23 18.05 -3.55
N PRO A 24 -9.08 17.71 -4.12
CA PRO A 24 -8.17 18.75 -4.49
C PRO A 24 -8.58 19.46 -5.78
N LEU A 25 -8.34 20.76 -5.79
CA LEU A 25 -9.05 21.72 -6.64
C LEU A 25 -8.20 22.20 -7.81
N LEU A 26 -6.92 21.87 -7.81
CA LEU A 26 -6.06 21.99 -8.98
C LEU A 26 -6.31 20.78 -9.88
N ALA A 27 -6.45 21.01 -11.19
CA ALA A 27 -6.29 19.95 -12.17
C ALA A 27 -4.86 19.42 -12.03
N TYR A 28 -4.71 18.26 -11.39
CA TYR A 28 -3.42 17.59 -11.34
C TYR A 28 -3.18 17.07 -12.74
N GLY A 29 -2.14 17.55 -13.42
CA GLY A 29 -1.82 17.05 -14.76
C GLY A 29 -1.59 15.54 -14.73
N SER A 30 -0.35 15.12 -14.51
CA SER A 30 -0.05 13.71 -14.29
C SER A 30 -0.01 13.39 -12.79
N ILE A 31 -0.65 12.28 -12.41
CA ILE A 31 -0.57 11.72 -11.06
C ILE A 31 0.16 10.39 -11.11
N VAL A 32 1.10 10.20 -10.17
CA VAL A 32 1.75 8.92 -9.92
C VAL A 32 1.31 8.42 -8.55
N ALA A 33 0.61 7.29 -8.51
CA ALA A 33 0.09 6.70 -7.29
C ALA A 33 0.78 5.37 -6.98
N TYR A 34 1.27 5.25 -5.77
CA TYR A 34 1.78 4.00 -5.19
C TYR A 34 0.67 3.35 -4.37
N ILE A 35 0.43 2.07 -4.62
CA ILE A 35 -0.61 1.28 -3.96
C ILE A 35 0.03 0.08 -3.28
N HIS A 36 -0.37 -0.19 -2.03
CA HIS A 36 0.01 -1.40 -1.33
C HIS A 36 -1.18 -1.95 -0.53
N GLY A 37 -1.44 -3.25 -0.69
CA GLY A 37 -2.43 -4.01 0.08
C GLY A 37 -1.74 -5.11 0.89
N LEU A 38 -2.22 -5.34 2.11
CA LEU A 38 -1.77 -6.46 2.93
C LEU A 38 -2.95 -7.18 3.58
N SER A 39 -2.71 -8.42 4.00
CA SER A 39 -3.58 -9.20 4.89
C SER A 39 -2.68 -10.02 5.79
N GLU A 40 -2.59 -9.60 7.05
CA GLU A 40 -1.65 -10.10 8.05
C GLU A 40 -2.37 -10.47 9.36
N PRO A 41 -1.84 -11.40 10.17
CA PRO A 41 -0.58 -12.14 9.96
C PRO A 41 -0.71 -13.35 9.03
N VAL A 42 -1.93 -13.68 8.61
CA VAL A 42 -2.24 -14.69 7.60
C VAL A 42 -3.22 -14.10 6.58
N ASN A 43 -3.20 -14.62 5.36
CA ASN A 43 -4.11 -14.13 4.32
C ASN A 43 -5.56 -14.42 4.70
N GLY A 44 -6.42 -13.40 4.70
CA GLY A 44 -7.79 -13.46 5.22
C GLY A 44 -7.94 -13.02 6.68
N ALA A 45 -6.85 -12.65 7.37
CA ALA A 45 -6.92 -12.01 8.67
C ALA A 45 -7.18 -10.50 8.49
N ILE A 46 -6.36 -9.63 9.11
CA ILE A 46 -6.58 -8.19 9.11
C ILE A 46 -6.06 -7.63 7.79
N ALA A 47 -6.98 -7.19 6.93
CA ALA A 47 -6.64 -6.54 5.68
C ALA A 47 -6.51 -5.03 5.87
N CYS A 48 -5.46 -4.47 5.32
CA CYS A 48 -5.19 -3.04 5.32
C CYS A 48 -4.64 -2.63 3.96
N TYR A 49 -4.79 -1.34 3.64
CA TYR A 49 -4.15 -0.76 2.48
C TYR A 49 -3.48 0.58 2.78
N GLY A 50 -2.57 0.93 1.88
CA GLY A 50 -1.84 2.19 1.85
C GLY A 50 -1.85 2.77 0.46
N ILE A 51 -2.03 4.09 0.37
CA ILE A 51 -1.94 4.86 -0.87
C ILE A 51 -1.01 6.04 -0.66
N LEU A 52 -0.16 6.32 -1.63
CA LEU A 52 0.65 7.53 -1.71
C LEU A 52 0.63 8.06 -3.13
N ALA A 53 0.08 9.26 -3.35
CA ALA A 53 0.03 9.87 -4.66
C ALA A 53 0.86 11.15 -4.74
N TYR A 54 1.52 11.31 -5.88
CA TYR A 54 2.29 12.48 -6.23
C TYR A 54 1.72 13.17 -7.47
N SER A 55 1.87 14.48 -7.53
CA SER A 55 1.79 15.25 -8.77
C SER A 55 2.89 16.30 -8.76
N ASN A 56 3.60 16.46 -9.87
CA ASN A 56 4.76 17.36 -9.98
C ASN A 56 5.76 17.20 -8.81
N ASN A 57 6.09 15.96 -8.46
CA ASN A 57 6.97 15.56 -7.35
C ASN A 57 6.51 16.00 -5.94
N LYS A 58 5.29 16.54 -5.79
CA LYS A 58 4.69 16.87 -4.49
C LYS A 58 3.72 15.79 -4.08
N ILE A 59 3.70 15.43 -2.79
CA ILE A 59 2.68 14.54 -2.24
C ILE A 59 1.34 15.27 -2.27
N VAL A 60 0.35 14.68 -2.93
CA VAL A 60 -1.00 15.24 -3.05
C VAL A 60 -2.05 14.44 -2.30
N PHE A 61 -1.74 13.17 -1.97
CA PHE A 61 -2.65 12.32 -1.21
C PHE A 61 -1.91 11.19 -0.51
N THR A 62 -2.36 10.87 0.69
CA THR A 62 -1.92 9.71 1.46
C THR A 62 -3.10 9.09 2.16
N GLU A 63 -3.19 7.78 2.17
CA GLU A 63 -4.22 7.07 2.96
C GLU A 63 -3.63 5.82 3.60
N SER A 64 -4.05 5.57 4.85
CA SER A 64 -3.77 4.37 5.65
C SER A 64 -5.10 3.86 6.17
N LYS A 65 -5.57 2.69 5.73
CA LYS A 65 -6.88 2.22 6.16
C LYS A 65 -6.93 0.72 6.45
N VAL A 66 -7.69 0.38 7.48
CA VAL A 66 -8.10 -1.00 7.78
C VAL A 66 -9.38 -1.28 6.98
N ILE A 67 -9.40 -2.37 6.25
CA ILE A 67 -10.59 -2.83 5.52
C ILE A 67 -11.47 -3.66 6.45
N GLY A 68 -10.84 -4.59 7.17
CA GLY A 68 -11.53 -5.51 8.08
C GLY A 68 -10.86 -6.87 8.15
N ILE A 69 -11.52 -7.80 8.84
CA ILE A 69 -11.11 -9.21 8.94
C ILE A 69 -11.84 -10.03 7.87
N GLY A 70 -11.21 -11.07 7.33
CA GLY A 70 -11.80 -11.96 6.32
C GLY A 70 -11.45 -11.58 4.89
N TYR A 71 -10.75 -10.46 4.69
CA TYR A 71 -10.33 -9.99 3.38
C TYR A 71 -8.90 -10.45 3.09
N ASN A 72 -8.70 -10.96 1.88
CA ASN A 72 -7.37 -11.35 1.41
C ASN A 72 -6.57 -10.14 0.91
N HIS A 73 -5.26 -10.32 0.75
CA HIS A 73 -4.37 -9.25 0.32
C HIS A 73 -4.70 -8.70 -1.08
N PHE A 74 -5.20 -9.51 -2.02
CA PHE A 74 -5.62 -9.01 -3.34
C PHE A 74 -6.84 -8.09 -3.23
N GLN A 75 -7.84 -8.44 -2.41
CA GLN A 75 -8.97 -7.55 -2.13
C GLN A 75 -8.46 -6.20 -1.61
N ALA A 76 -7.43 -6.21 -0.75
CA ALA A 76 -6.85 -4.97 -0.24
C ALA A 76 -6.19 -4.10 -1.33
N TYR A 77 -5.47 -4.70 -2.29
CA TYR A 77 -4.92 -3.96 -3.43
C TYR A 77 -6.03 -3.33 -4.30
N TYR A 78 -7.06 -4.11 -4.63
CA TYR A 78 -8.13 -3.61 -5.48
C TYR A 78 -8.98 -2.54 -4.78
N ILE A 79 -9.32 -2.72 -3.50
CA ILE A 79 -10.05 -1.71 -2.72
C ILE A 79 -9.26 -0.40 -2.66
N ALA A 80 -7.94 -0.46 -2.47
CA ALA A 80 -7.09 0.72 -2.49
C ALA A 80 -7.13 1.45 -3.84
N LEU A 81 -7.05 0.71 -4.95
CA LEU A 81 -7.13 1.28 -6.28
C LEU A 81 -8.51 1.88 -6.57
N ILE A 82 -9.60 1.22 -6.17
CA ILE A 82 -10.96 1.74 -6.29
C ILE A 82 -11.12 3.05 -5.50
N CYS A 83 -10.65 3.08 -4.25
CA CYS A 83 -10.66 4.29 -3.42
C CYS A 83 -9.89 5.43 -4.08
N PHE A 84 -8.69 5.14 -4.58
CA PHE A 84 -7.87 6.11 -5.31
C PHE A 84 -8.57 6.63 -6.58
N LEU A 85 -9.07 5.74 -7.44
CA LEU A 85 -9.68 6.12 -8.71
C LEU A 85 -10.98 6.89 -8.50
N LYS A 86 -11.83 6.52 -7.52
CA LYS A 86 -13.05 7.29 -7.20
C LYS A 86 -12.77 8.76 -6.91
N PHE A 87 -11.61 9.04 -6.32
CA PHE A 87 -11.19 10.40 -5.98
C PHE A 87 -10.52 11.13 -7.16
N PHE A 88 -9.60 10.46 -7.86
CA PHE A 88 -8.75 11.11 -8.86
C PHE A 88 -9.30 11.08 -10.28
N LYS A 89 -10.29 10.23 -10.58
CA LYS A 89 -10.83 10.07 -11.94
C LYS A 89 -11.39 11.34 -12.58
N LYS A 90 -11.88 12.27 -11.77
CA LYS A 90 -12.52 13.51 -12.25
C LYS A 90 -11.54 14.69 -12.37
N ILE A 91 -10.34 14.56 -11.80
CA ILE A 91 -9.43 15.71 -11.57
C ILE A 91 -8.03 15.50 -12.14
N SER A 92 -7.81 14.35 -12.80
CA SER A 92 -6.52 13.98 -13.39
C SER A 92 -6.70 13.65 -14.85
N SER A 93 -5.85 14.19 -15.72
CA SER A 93 -5.85 13.83 -17.15
C SER A 93 -5.09 12.52 -17.40
N LYS A 94 -4.06 12.24 -16.59
CA LYS A 94 -3.21 11.05 -16.70
C LYS A 94 -2.85 10.46 -15.34
N ILE A 95 -2.96 9.15 -15.19
CA ILE A 95 -2.67 8.41 -13.96
C ILE A 95 -1.66 7.29 -14.24
N THR A 96 -0.62 7.20 -13.43
CA THR A 96 0.28 6.04 -13.39
C THR A 96 0.17 5.37 -12.02
N VAL A 97 -0.26 4.12 -11.99
CA VAL A 97 -0.37 3.30 -10.77
C VAL A 97 0.85 2.39 -10.66
N LYS A 98 1.55 2.48 -9.54
CA LYS A 98 2.72 1.67 -9.18
C LYS A 98 2.40 0.74 -8.03
N SER A 99 2.80 -0.53 -8.14
CA SER A 99 2.62 -1.53 -7.08
C SER A 99 3.70 -2.60 -7.12
N ASP A 100 3.99 -3.20 -5.97
CA ASP A 100 4.92 -4.32 -5.82
C ASP A 100 4.29 -5.70 -5.98
N ASN A 101 2.97 -5.75 -6.17
CA ASN A 101 2.27 -6.99 -6.47
C ASN A 101 2.20 -7.24 -7.98
N ARG A 102 3.09 -8.12 -8.47
CA ARG A 102 3.17 -8.46 -9.90
C ARG A 102 1.89 -9.04 -10.46
N VAL A 103 1.23 -9.95 -9.74
CA VAL A 103 -0.04 -10.55 -10.19
C VAL A 103 -1.13 -9.48 -10.31
N PHE A 104 -1.22 -8.55 -9.37
CA PHE A 104 -2.15 -7.44 -9.44
C PHE A 104 -1.90 -6.55 -10.67
N ILE A 105 -0.66 -6.17 -10.94
CA ILE A 105 -0.32 -5.38 -12.13
C ILE A 105 -0.54 -6.16 -13.43
N ASP A 106 -0.17 -7.45 -13.46
CA ASP A 106 -0.37 -8.31 -14.63
C ASP A 106 -1.86 -8.54 -14.92
N GLN A 107 -2.73 -8.52 -13.91
CA GLN A 107 -4.18 -8.54 -14.11
C GLN A 107 -4.69 -7.24 -14.73
N LEU A 108 -4.28 -6.09 -14.18
CA LEU A 108 -4.70 -4.78 -14.69
C LEU A 108 -4.18 -4.46 -16.10
N THR A 109 -3.07 -5.08 -16.50
CA THR A 109 -2.50 -4.96 -17.85
C THR A 109 -2.98 -6.04 -18.81
N GLY A 110 -3.91 -6.91 -18.39
CA GLY A 110 -4.46 -7.99 -19.23
C GLY A 110 -3.51 -9.15 -19.50
N LYS A 111 -2.31 -9.18 -18.90
CA LYS A 111 -1.34 -10.27 -19.04
C LYS A 111 -1.79 -11.54 -18.32
N THR A 112 -2.59 -11.40 -17.27
CA THR A 112 -3.17 -12.54 -16.54
C THR A 112 -4.66 -12.35 -16.33
N SER A 113 -5.41 -13.45 -16.41
CA SER A 113 -6.86 -13.42 -16.24
C SER A 113 -7.26 -13.31 -14.77
N VAL A 114 -8.35 -12.59 -14.51
CA VAL A 114 -8.99 -12.52 -13.19
C VAL A 114 -10.07 -13.60 -13.12
N LYS A 115 -9.78 -14.70 -12.41
CA LYS A 115 -10.72 -15.83 -12.27
C LYS A 115 -11.35 -15.95 -10.88
N SER A 116 -10.75 -15.34 -9.87
CA SER A 116 -11.21 -15.50 -8.49
C SER A 116 -12.57 -14.81 -8.29
N PRO A 117 -13.61 -15.52 -7.80
CA PRO A 117 -14.92 -14.94 -7.52
C PRO A 117 -14.85 -13.77 -6.52
N ASN A 118 -13.88 -13.80 -5.60
CA ASN A 118 -13.70 -12.77 -4.58
C ASN A 118 -13.00 -11.51 -5.12
N ILE A 119 -12.50 -11.53 -6.36
CA ILE A 119 -11.75 -10.43 -6.97
C ILE A 119 -12.44 -9.87 -8.22
N ILE A 120 -13.16 -10.70 -8.97
CA ILE A 120 -13.71 -10.32 -10.29
C ILE A 120 -14.59 -9.07 -10.25
N ASN A 121 -15.38 -8.89 -9.19
CA ASN A 121 -16.23 -7.70 -9.04
C ASN A 121 -15.40 -6.43 -8.82
N TYR A 122 -14.33 -6.51 -8.03
CA TYR A 122 -13.44 -5.37 -7.84
C TYR A 122 -12.65 -5.03 -9.10
N TYR A 123 -12.20 -6.05 -9.85
CA TYR A 123 -11.54 -5.84 -11.13
C TYR A 123 -12.46 -5.11 -12.12
N ARG A 124 -13.71 -5.55 -12.26
CA ARG A 124 -14.71 -4.88 -13.10
C ARG A 124 -14.99 -3.45 -12.66
N GLU A 125 -15.05 -3.19 -11.36
CA GLU A 125 -15.19 -1.82 -10.84
C GLU A 125 -13.99 -0.95 -11.20
N VAL A 126 -12.77 -1.49 -11.12
CA VAL A 126 -11.56 -0.77 -11.58
C VAL A 126 -11.62 -0.48 -13.08
N GLU A 127 -11.99 -1.46 -13.91
CA GLU A 127 -12.14 -1.25 -15.37
C GLU A 127 -13.14 -0.14 -15.66
N GLU A 128 -14.29 -0.13 -14.99
CA GLU A 128 -15.30 0.91 -15.13
C GLU A 128 -14.79 2.29 -14.68
N LEU A 129 -14.09 2.34 -13.54
CA LEU A 129 -13.52 3.59 -13.03
C LEU A 129 -12.39 4.15 -13.90
N ALA A 130 -11.66 3.26 -14.58
CA ALA A 130 -10.56 3.59 -15.47
C ALA A 130 -11.01 4.07 -16.86
N LYS A 131 -12.30 3.89 -17.21
CA LYS A 131 -12.83 4.41 -18.48
C LYS A 131 -12.63 5.91 -18.58
N ASN A 132 -12.28 6.36 -19.79
CA ASN A 132 -12.09 7.77 -20.15
C ASN A 132 -10.92 8.48 -19.41
N ILE A 133 -9.95 7.72 -18.89
CA ILE A 133 -8.72 8.26 -18.30
C ILE A 133 -7.52 7.60 -18.95
N GLU A 134 -6.48 8.38 -19.25
CA GLU A 134 -5.18 7.82 -19.62
C GLU A 134 -4.54 7.20 -18.38
N ILE A 135 -4.66 5.88 -18.23
CA ILE A 135 -4.11 5.13 -17.08
C ILE A 135 -3.03 4.13 -17.51
N ALA A 136 -1.93 4.11 -16.77
CA ALA A 136 -0.86 3.13 -16.89
C ALA A 136 -0.64 2.37 -15.57
N TYR A 137 -0.24 1.10 -15.66
CA TYR A 137 0.04 0.25 -14.52
C TYR A 137 1.48 -0.28 -14.60
N GLU A 138 2.25 -0.05 -13.54
CA GLU A 138 3.67 -0.37 -13.49
C GLU A 138 3.98 -1.22 -12.26
N TRP A 139 4.68 -2.33 -12.47
CA TRP A 139 5.24 -3.11 -11.38
C TRP A 139 6.56 -2.49 -10.94
N ILE A 140 6.76 -2.41 -9.62
CA ILE A 140 8.00 -1.95 -8.99
C ILE A 140 8.47 -2.95 -7.92
N PRO A 141 9.77 -3.01 -7.59
CA PRO A 141 10.22 -3.76 -6.43
C PRO A 141 9.58 -3.28 -5.12
N GLY A 142 9.39 -4.20 -4.16
CA GLY A 142 8.76 -3.88 -2.87
C GLY A 142 9.54 -2.87 -2.03
N GLU A 143 10.87 -2.88 -2.13
CA GLU A 143 11.75 -1.88 -1.52
C GLU A 143 11.55 -0.47 -2.09
N GLU A 144 11.00 -0.37 -3.30
CA GLU A 144 10.71 0.88 -4.00
C GLU A 144 9.24 1.31 -3.84
N ASN A 145 8.41 0.54 -3.12
CA ASN A 145 7.00 0.87 -2.90
C ASN A 145 6.79 1.63 -1.57
N PRO A 146 6.84 2.98 -1.56
CA PRO A 146 6.63 3.78 -0.36
C PRO A 146 5.21 3.67 0.20
N ALA A 147 4.22 3.14 -0.54
CA ALA A 147 2.87 2.94 -0.03
C ALA A 147 2.81 1.90 1.09
N ARG A 148 3.80 1.00 1.13
CA ARG A 148 3.92 -0.06 2.13
C ARG A 148 3.88 0.46 3.56
N LYS A 149 4.55 1.58 3.86
CA LYS A 149 4.54 2.18 5.20
C LYS A 149 3.11 2.53 5.66
N TYR A 150 2.23 2.94 4.74
CA TYR A 150 0.88 3.37 5.09
C TYR A 150 -0.05 2.20 5.42
N SER A 151 0.06 1.09 4.70
CA SER A 151 -0.72 -0.12 5.05
C SER A 151 -0.23 -0.76 6.35
N TRP A 152 1.09 -0.77 6.58
CA TRP A 152 1.66 -1.31 7.83
C TRP A 152 1.31 -0.44 9.02
N ARG A 153 1.31 0.90 8.87
CA ARG A 153 0.81 1.82 9.89
C ARG A 153 -0.65 1.52 10.26
N ALA A 154 -1.51 1.29 9.27
CA ALA A 154 -2.91 0.92 9.53
C ALA A 154 -3.02 -0.41 10.29
N TYR A 155 -2.24 -1.41 9.87
CA TYR A 155 -2.19 -2.71 10.52
C TYR A 155 -1.72 -2.63 11.97
N TYR A 156 -0.60 -1.97 12.23
CA TYR A 156 -0.07 -1.84 13.60
C TYR A 156 -0.99 -1.03 14.48
N SER A 157 -1.56 0.07 13.99
CA SER A 157 -2.54 0.84 14.75
C SER A 157 -3.77 -0.01 15.11
N TYR A 158 -4.27 -0.83 14.19
CA TYR A 158 -5.35 -1.77 14.48
C TYR A 158 -4.94 -2.78 15.56
N CYS A 159 -3.76 -3.37 15.45
CA CYS A 159 -3.27 -4.36 16.39
C CYS A 159 -3.07 -3.79 17.80
N GLU A 160 -2.51 -2.60 17.94
CA GLU A 160 -2.38 -1.93 19.25
C GLU A 160 -3.75 -1.67 19.88
N ASN A 161 -4.69 -1.13 19.10
CA ASN A 161 -6.04 -0.84 19.58
C ASN A 161 -6.86 -2.10 19.90
N ASN A 162 -6.43 -3.28 19.44
CA ASN A 162 -7.12 -4.56 19.62
C ASN A 162 -6.17 -5.63 20.19
N LYS A 163 -5.18 -5.22 20.98
CA LYS A 163 -4.03 -6.04 21.39
C LYS A 163 -4.42 -7.42 21.92
N THR A 164 -5.28 -7.47 22.94
CA THR A 164 -5.73 -8.72 23.56
C THR A 164 -6.31 -9.69 22.53
N ARG A 165 -7.28 -9.23 21.74
CA ARG A 165 -7.95 -10.05 20.72
C ARG A 165 -6.98 -10.54 19.65
N VAL A 166 -6.06 -9.69 19.21
CA VAL A 166 -5.07 -10.04 18.19
C VAL A 166 -4.11 -11.10 18.71
N LEU A 167 -3.63 -10.97 19.94
CA LEU A 167 -2.74 -11.95 20.56
C LEU A 167 -3.43 -13.31 20.77
N GLU A 168 -4.66 -13.31 21.28
CA GLU A 168 -5.47 -14.52 21.48
C GLU A 168 -5.76 -15.24 20.16
N THR A 169 -6.16 -14.49 19.13
CA THR A 169 -6.59 -15.08 17.85
C THR A 169 -5.40 -15.49 16.98
N TYR A 170 -4.37 -14.66 16.92
CA TYR A 170 -3.30 -14.76 15.92
C TYR A 170 -1.90 -14.98 16.50
N GLY A 171 -1.73 -15.03 17.82
CA GLY A 171 -0.41 -15.08 18.47
C GLY A 171 0.54 -16.15 17.91
N LYS A 172 0.02 -17.32 17.51
CA LYS A 172 0.82 -18.39 16.89
C LYS A 172 1.41 -18.04 15.52
N TYR A 173 0.91 -17.01 14.84
CA TYR A 173 1.38 -16.52 13.55
C TYR A 173 2.27 -15.27 13.66
N LEU A 174 2.34 -14.67 14.85
CA LEU A 174 3.14 -13.48 15.12
C LEU A 174 4.60 -13.84 15.38
N ILE A 175 5.46 -12.83 15.18
CA ILE A 175 6.91 -12.92 15.30
C ILE A 175 7.30 -13.55 16.64
N THR A 176 8.33 -14.39 16.59
CA THR A 176 8.93 -14.97 17.81
C THR A 176 9.97 -14.02 18.39
N GLU A 177 10.23 -14.12 19.70
CA GLU A 177 11.32 -13.38 20.35
C GLU A 177 12.68 -13.61 19.66
N LYS A 178 12.95 -14.85 19.25
CA LYS A 178 14.16 -15.22 18.51
C LYS A 178 14.28 -14.46 17.18
N GLN A 179 13.20 -14.38 16.42
CA GLN A 179 13.17 -13.62 15.16
C GLN A 179 13.34 -12.13 15.41
N LEU A 180 12.64 -11.56 16.40
CA LEU A 180 12.74 -10.14 16.73
C LEU A 180 14.17 -9.76 17.13
N LYS A 181 14.80 -10.56 18.00
CA LYS A 181 16.20 -10.36 18.42
C LYS A 181 17.16 -10.46 17.24
N LEU A 182 16.95 -11.43 16.35
CA LEU A 182 17.79 -11.60 15.17
C LEU A 182 17.66 -10.40 14.21
N ILE A 183 16.45 -9.92 13.93
CA ILE A 183 16.23 -8.74 13.09
C ILE A 183 16.95 -7.52 13.68
N LYS A 184 16.75 -7.23 14.97
CA LYS A 184 17.42 -6.11 15.65
C LYS A 184 18.95 -6.20 15.55
N THR A 185 19.50 -7.40 15.70
CA THR A 185 20.96 -7.65 15.60
C THR A 185 21.48 -7.40 14.18
N LEU A 186 20.80 -7.93 13.17
CA LEU A 186 21.20 -7.78 11.77
C LEU A 186 21.03 -6.33 11.28
N ALA A 187 19.94 -5.68 11.67
CA ALA A 187 19.65 -4.29 11.36
C ALA A 187 20.73 -3.35 11.93
N LYS A 188 21.09 -3.52 13.22
CA LYS A 188 22.19 -2.78 13.85
C LYS A 188 23.52 -2.97 13.12
N LYS A 189 23.81 -4.18 12.64
CA LYS A 189 25.05 -4.49 11.92
C LYS A 189 25.14 -3.83 10.54
N LEU A 190 24.00 -3.51 9.94
CA LEU A 190 23.88 -2.85 8.65
C LEU A 190 23.61 -1.34 8.76
N ASP A 191 23.47 -0.82 9.97
CA ASP A 191 22.98 0.54 10.23
C ASP A 191 21.65 0.85 9.51
N GLU A 192 20.77 -0.16 9.43
CA GLU A 192 19.45 -0.02 8.81
C GLU A 192 18.35 0.12 9.86
N GLN A 193 17.48 1.11 9.69
CA GLN A 193 16.25 1.22 10.45
C GLN A 193 15.19 0.27 9.88
N ILE A 194 14.70 -0.65 10.70
CA ILE A 194 13.68 -1.65 10.33
C ILE A 194 12.48 -1.51 11.25
N GLU A 195 11.32 -1.24 10.67
CA GLU A 195 10.06 -1.22 11.41
C GLU A 195 9.57 -2.66 11.63
N VAL A 196 9.61 -3.11 12.90
CA VAL A 196 9.17 -4.44 13.34
C VAL A 196 8.70 -4.35 14.79
N ASN A 197 7.59 -5.00 15.13
CA ASN A 197 7.07 -5.09 16.49
C ASN A 197 6.48 -6.49 16.76
N GLU A 198 5.88 -6.71 17.94
CA GLU A 198 5.29 -8.00 18.33
C GLU A 198 4.15 -8.47 17.40
N PHE A 199 3.57 -7.58 16.60
CA PHE A 199 2.50 -7.90 15.66
C PHE A 199 2.99 -8.23 14.25
N THR A 200 4.28 -8.04 13.95
CA THR A 200 4.83 -8.50 12.67
C THR A 200 4.62 -10.01 12.53
N SER A 201 4.15 -10.50 11.38
CA SER A 201 3.96 -11.94 11.19
C SER A 201 5.29 -12.69 11.11
N ARG A 202 5.32 -13.98 11.49
CA ARG A 202 6.50 -14.84 11.33
C ARG A 202 6.99 -14.89 9.88
N ARG A 203 6.04 -14.88 8.93
CA ARG A 203 6.33 -14.87 7.50
C ARG A 203 7.06 -13.59 7.11
N GLU A 204 6.55 -12.44 7.53
CA GLU A 204 7.18 -11.16 7.24
C GLU A 204 8.54 -11.03 7.93
N ALA A 205 8.63 -11.41 9.20
CA ALA A 205 9.89 -11.45 9.94
C ALA A 205 10.96 -12.30 9.22
N SER A 206 10.59 -13.47 8.71
CA SER A 206 11.50 -14.33 7.93
C SER A 206 11.95 -13.69 6.61
N LYS A 207 11.07 -12.94 5.91
CA LYS A 207 11.46 -12.18 4.72
C LYS A 207 12.47 -11.08 5.05
N ILE A 208 12.23 -10.34 6.14
CA ILE A 208 13.14 -9.31 6.63
C ILE A 208 14.50 -9.93 6.95
N ILE A 209 14.55 -11.03 7.71
CA ILE A 209 15.79 -11.73 8.06
C ILE A 209 16.55 -12.16 6.79
N LYS A 210 15.85 -12.79 5.83
CA LYS A 210 16.46 -13.23 4.56
C LYS A 210 17.08 -12.06 3.79
N ARG A 211 16.39 -10.91 3.73
CA ARG A 211 16.88 -9.70 3.06
C ARG A 211 18.15 -9.15 3.74
N LEU A 212 18.14 -9.04 5.07
CA LEU A 212 19.29 -8.53 5.83
C LEU A 212 20.51 -9.46 5.70
N LEU A 213 20.30 -10.78 5.77
CA LEU A 213 21.39 -11.75 5.55
C LEU A 213 21.98 -11.66 4.15
N LYS A 214 21.14 -11.50 3.11
CA LYS A 214 21.62 -11.32 1.73
C LYS A 214 22.50 -10.07 1.60
N LYS A 215 22.12 -8.96 2.24
CA LYS A 215 22.92 -7.72 2.25
C LYS A 215 24.27 -7.92 2.95
N ILE A 216 24.28 -8.55 4.12
CA ILE A 216 25.53 -8.83 4.86
C ILE A 216 26.48 -9.71 4.03
N ASN A 217 25.95 -10.76 3.39
CA ASN A 217 26.77 -11.64 2.56
C ASN A 217 27.35 -10.90 1.35
N LYS A 218 26.58 -9.99 0.73
CA LYS A 218 27.07 -9.14 -0.36
C LYS A 218 28.22 -8.23 0.10
N ILE A 219 28.11 -7.63 1.28
CA ILE A 219 29.19 -6.80 1.86
C ILE A 219 30.44 -7.63 2.14
N LYS A 220 30.29 -8.85 2.68
CA LYS A 220 31.42 -9.74 2.91
C LYS A 220 32.13 -10.08 1.60
N LEU A 221 31.39 -10.48 0.56
CA LEU A 221 31.96 -10.79 -0.76
C LEU A 221 32.77 -9.63 -1.35
N ILE A 222 32.31 -8.39 -1.20
CA ILE A 222 33.03 -7.19 -1.68
C ILE A 222 34.33 -6.96 -0.91
N ARG A 223 34.44 -7.39 0.36
CA ARG A 223 35.66 -7.22 1.17
C ARG A 223 36.74 -8.27 0.88
N PHE A 224 36.45 -9.29 0.08
CA PHE A 224 37.38 -10.35 -0.31
C PHE A 224 37.78 -10.28 -1.80
N VAL A 225 37.39 -9.20 -2.50
CA VAL A 225 37.83 -8.84 -3.86
C VAL A 225 38.60 -7.53 -3.75
#